data_AF-A0A922IIJ4-F1
#
_entry.id   AF-A0A922IIJ4-F1
#
_cell.length_a   1.000
_cell.length_b   1.000
_cell.length_c   1.000
_cell.angle_alpha   90.00
_cell.angle_beta   90.00
_cell.angle_gamma   90.00
#
_symmetry.space_group_name_H-M   'P 1'
#
loop_
_entity.id
_entity.type
_entity.pdbx_description
1 polymer ?
#
loop_
_entity_poly.entity_id
_entity_poly.type
_entity_poly.pdbx_seq_one_letter_code
_entity_poly.pdbx_strand_id
1 'polypeptide(L)'
;MNKVAEILNVPQMRVYEVATFYTMFNREPVGKYHIQICTTTPCMLGGVGSEVILNALKKKLGIEPGQTTPDKMFTLTEVECLGACVNAPMMQINDDYYEDLTAEDTVRILDEIKAGKKPKPGPQSGQGGRFASEPKGGLTSLTTEPKGPGFKVRSDL
;
A
#
# COMPACT_ATOMS: atom_id res chain seq x y z
N MET A 1 24.71 3.03 6.21
CA MET A 1 24.82 4.51 6.13
C MET A 1 26.26 4.94 5.80
N ASN A 2 27.27 4.60 6.63
CA ASN A 2 28.67 4.97 6.36
C ASN A 2 29.19 4.55 4.98
N LYS A 3 28.83 3.33 4.52
CA LYS A 3 29.26 2.86 3.20
C LYS A 3 28.70 3.70 2.05
N VAL A 4 27.46 4.20 2.18
CA VAL A 4 26.83 5.07 1.17
C VAL A 4 27.54 6.43 1.13
N ALA A 5 27.90 6.98 2.30
CA ALA A 5 28.65 8.23 2.40
C ALA A 5 30.03 8.13 1.72
N GLU A 6 30.72 7.01 1.90
CA GLU A 6 32.01 6.72 1.27
C GLU A 6 31.90 6.63 -0.26
N ILE A 7 30.91 5.90 -0.78
CA ILE A 7 30.71 5.71 -2.23
C ILE A 7 30.39 7.04 -2.92
N LEU A 8 29.57 7.89 -2.29
CA LEU A 8 29.13 9.17 -2.85
C LEU A 8 30.08 10.33 -2.53
N ASN A 9 31.14 10.08 -1.75
CA ASN A 9 32.08 11.10 -1.28
C ASN A 9 31.40 12.31 -0.60
N VAL A 10 30.45 12.02 0.30
CA VAL A 10 29.72 13.03 1.09
C VAL A 10 29.94 12.83 2.59
N PRO A 11 29.79 13.88 3.43
CA PRO A 11 29.89 13.74 4.88
C PRO A 11 28.84 12.74 5.41
N GLN A 12 29.26 11.85 6.32
CA GLN A 12 28.39 10.83 6.93
C GLN A 12 27.13 11.43 7.55
N MET A 13 27.24 12.63 8.14
CA MET A 13 26.12 13.33 8.77
C MET A 13 24.96 13.58 7.79
N ARG A 14 25.25 13.87 6.51
CA ARG A 14 24.19 14.07 5.50
C ARG A 14 23.40 12.81 5.23
N VAL A 15 24.06 11.65 5.26
CA VAL A 15 23.39 10.36 5.12
C VAL A 15 22.55 10.05 6.35
N TYR A 16 23.02 10.41 7.55
CA TYR A 16 22.23 10.26 8.78
C TYR A 16 20.99 11.14 8.77
N GLU A 17 21.12 12.42 8.43
CA GLU A 17 20.00 13.36 8.29
C GLU A 17 18.92 12.79 7.36
N VAL A 18 19.31 12.40 6.14
CA VAL A 18 18.38 11.82 5.16
C VAL A 18 17.73 10.54 5.68
N ALA A 19 18.52 9.61 6.25
CA ALA A 19 17.98 8.35 6.73
C ALA A 19 17.10 8.49 7.99
N THR A 20 17.24 9.59 8.74
CA THR A 20 16.34 9.92 9.85
C THR A 20 15.10 10.71 9.43
N PHE A 21 15.21 11.50 8.36
CA PHE A 21 14.15 12.37 7.87
C PHE A 21 13.08 11.61 7.08
N TYR A 22 13.50 10.68 6.20
CA TYR A 22 12.56 9.90 5.39
C TYR A 22 12.14 8.62 6.13
N THR A 23 10.84 8.49 6.39
CA THR A 23 10.23 7.39 7.16
C THR A 23 10.35 6.01 6.51
N MET A 24 10.57 5.96 5.19
CA MET A 24 10.73 4.69 4.45
C MET A 24 12.05 3.97 4.76
N PHE A 25 13.06 4.67 5.30
CA PHE A 25 14.30 4.03 5.71
C PHE A 25 14.14 3.35 7.07
N ASN A 26 13.94 2.03 7.03
CA ASN A 26 13.90 1.20 8.22
C ASN A 26 15.27 1.17 8.91
N ARG A 27 15.39 1.84 10.06
CA ARG A 27 16.61 1.87 10.89
C ARG A 27 16.65 0.76 11.94
N GLU A 28 15.50 0.16 12.21
CA GLU A 28 15.33 -1.02 13.06
C GLU A 28 15.04 -2.25 12.20
N PRO A 29 15.42 -3.46 12.64
CA PRO A 29 15.14 -4.68 11.89
C PRO A 29 13.63 -4.93 11.85
N VAL A 30 13.05 -4.84 10.65
CA VAL A 30 11.66 -5.20 10.39
C VAL A 30 11.55 -6.69 10.03
N GLY A 31 10.34 -7.23 10.14
CA GLY A 31 10.00 -8.55 9.65
C GLY A 31 10.06 -8.63 8.13
N LYS A 32 9.93 -9.86 7.59
CA LYS A 32 9.98 -10.10 6.14
C LYS A 32 8.91 -9.33 5.35
N TYR A 33 7.75 -9.11 5.95
CA TYR A 33 6.63 -8.39 5.37
C TYR A 33 6.31 -7.17 6.24
N HIS A 34 6.57 -5.98 5.70
CA HIS A 34 6.24 -4.72 6.33
C HIS A 34 4.84 -4.29 5.90
N ILE A 35 3.88 -4.44 6.81
CA ILE A 35 2.48 -4.05 6.63
C ILE A 35 2.35 -2.59 7.05
N GLN A 36 1.97 -1.75 6.10
CA GLN A 36 1.76 -0.32 6.27
C GLN A 36 0.28 -0.02 6.02
N ILE A 37 -0.47 0.26 7.09
CA ILE A 37 -1.92 0.56 7.00
C ILE A 37 -2.16 2.06 7.05
N CYS A 38 -2.90 2.58 6.07
CA CYS A 38 -3.29 3.98 6.03
C CYS A 38 -4.55 4.20 6.90
N THR A 39 -4.42 5.02 7.94
CA THR A 39 -5.51 5.38 8.87
C THR A 39 -6.00 6.83 8.73
N THR A 40 -5.53 7.54 7.70
CA THR A 40 -5.98 8.91 7.42
C THR A 40 -7.46 8.99 7.02
N THR A 41 -8.02 10.20 7.07
CA THR A 41 -9.47 10.47 6.98
C THR A 41 -10.19 9.78 5.81
N PRO A 42 -9.68 9.77 4.56
CA PRO A 42 -10.36 9.08 3.47
C PRO A 42 -10.45 7.56 3.68
N CYS A 43 -9.41 6.93 4.24
CA CYS A 43 -9.42 5.52 4.57
C CYS A 43 -10.23 5.22 5.84
N MET A 44 -10.28 6.15 6.79
CA MET A 44 -11.12 6.05 7.98
C MET A 44 -12.61 6.04 7.62
N LEU A 45 -13.04 6.87 6.67
CA LEU A 45 -14.44 6.99 6.24
C LEU A 45 -14.82 6.05 5.09
N GLY A 46 -13.86 5.71 4.23
CA GLY A 46 -14.09 4.95 3.00
C GLY A 46 -14.33 3.46 3.22
N GLY A 47 -15.23 2.88 2.43
CA GLY A 47 -15.55 1.45 2.47
C GLY A 47 -16.06 1.01 3.85
N VAL A 48 -15.39 0.03 4.46
CA VAL A 48 -15.70 -0.45 5.82
C VAL A 48 -14.99 0.35 6.92
N GLY A 49 -14.12 1.30 6.55
CA GLY A 49 -13.27 2.08 7.46
C GLY A 49 -11.96 1.37 7.82
N SER A 50 -10.87 2.14 7.86
CA SER A 50 -9.52 1.63 8.15
C SER A 50 -9.37 1.04 9.55
N GLU A 51 -10.17 1.49 10.52
CA GLU A 51 -10.14 0.98 11.90
C GLU A 51 -10.60 -0.48 11.97
N VAL A 52 -11.57 -0.88 11.14
CA VAL A 52 -12.01 -2.28 11.04
C VAL A 52 -10.87 -3.17 10.54
N ILE A 53 -10.12 -2.70 9.55
CA ILE A 53 -8.95 -3.40 8.98
C ILE A 53 -7.82 -3.48 10.01
N LEU A 54 -7.55 -2.39 10.72
CA LEU A 54 -6.55 -2.34 11.78
C LEU A 54 -6.88 -3.35 12.89
N ASN A 55 -8.14 -3.39 13.33
CA ASN A 55 -8.58 -4.34 14.36
C ASN A 55 -8.49 -5.80 13.87
N ALA A 56 -8.77 -6.07 12.60
CA ALA A 56 -8.57 -7.39 12.00
C ALA A 56 -7.09 -7.79 12.01
N LEU A 57 -6.17 -6.87 11.67
CA LEU A 57 -4.73 -7.09 11.73
C LEU A 57 -4.24 -7.40 13.15
N LYS A 58 -4.65 -6.57 14.12
CA LYS A 58 -4.33 -6.77 15.54
C LYS A 58 -4.81 -8.14 16.04
N LYS A 59 -6.06 -8.49 15.75
CA LYS A 59 -6.66 -9.76 16.17
C LYS A 59 -5.97 -10.98 15.52
N LYS A 60 -5.57 -10.88 14.25
CA LYS A 60 -4.95 -11.99 13.51
C LYS A 60 -3.48 -12.20 13.85
N LEU A 61 -2.73 -11.11 14.03
CA LEU A 61 -1.29 -11.15 14.27
C LEU A 61 -0.92 -11.13 15.76
N GLY A 62 -1.83 -10.65 16.63
CA GLY A 62 -1.59 -10.54 18.06
C GLY A 62 -0.57 -9.48 18.43
N ILE A 63 -0.42 -8.44 17.60
CA ILE A 63 0.54 -7.34 17.78
C ILE A 63 -0.14 -5.98 17.65
N GLU A 64 0.48 -4.96 18.22
CA GLU A 64 0.08 -3.56 18.08
C GLU A 64 0.88 -2.85 16.95
N PRO A 65 0.39 -1.71 16.44
CA PRO A 65 1.15 -0.85 15.53
C PRO A 65 2.52 -0.49 16.10
N GLY A 66 3.55 -0.59 15.26
CA GLY A 66 4.96 -0.42 15.62
C GLY A 66 5.66 -1.71 16.06
N GLN A 67 4.93 -2.82 16.23
CA GLN A 67 5.52 -4.09 16.67
C GLN A 67 5.77 -5.05 15.50
N THR A 68 6.67 -6.00 15.75
CA THR A 68 6.97 -7.11 14.84
C THR A 68 6.57 -8.42 15.51
N THR A 69 5.99 -9.34 14.74
CA THR A 69 5.59 -10.65 15.23
C THR A 69 6.79 -11.47 15.74
N PRO A 70 6.61 -12.38 16.72
CA PRO A 70 7.73 -13.17 17.28
C PRO A 70 8.46 -14.06 16.27
N ASP A 71 7.77 -14.48 15.21
CA ASP A 71 8.32 -15.23 14.08
C ASP A 71 9.12 -14.36 13.09
N LYS A 72 9.24 -13.04 13.35
CA LYS A 72 9.90 -12.05 12.50
C LYS A 72 9.36 -11.99 11.07
N MET A 73 8.12 -12.44 10.86
CA MET A 73 7.50 -12.46 9.54
C MET A 73 6.78 -11.16 9.21
N PHE A 74 6.08 -10.54 10.16
CA PHE A 74 5.25 -9.37 9.92
C PHE A 74 5.60 -8.22 10.86
N THR A 75 5.75 -7.01 10.31
CA THR A 75 5.79 -5.77 11.08
C THR A 75 4.57 -4.96 10.73
N LEU A 76 3.79 -4.54 11.73
CA LEU A 76 2.63 -3.68 11.54
C LEU A 76 3.04 -2.23 11.80
N THR A 77 2.78 -1.34 10.85
CA THR A 77 3.02 0.09 11.00
C THR A 77 1.79 0.84 10.53
N GLU A 78 1.32 1.75 11.38
CA GLU A 78 0.33 2.74 10.99
C GLU A 78 1.03 3.87 10.24
N VAL A 79 0.53 4.20 9.05
CA VAL A 79 1.13 5.21 8.18
C VAL A 79 0.09 6.26 7.78
N GLU A 80 0.61 7.39 7.34
CA GLU A 80 -0.17 8.47 6.76
C GLU A 80 -0.68 8.11 5.35
N CYS A 81 -1.24 9.09 4.65
CA CYS A 81 -1.90 8.89 3.37
C CYS A 81 -0.95 8.27 2.32
N LEU A 82 -1.37 7.12 1.77
CA LEU A 82 -0.67 6.40 0.69
C LEU A 82 -1.20 6.75 -0.72
N GLY A 83 -2.09 7.74 -0.84
CA GLY A 83 -2.51 8.27 -2.15
C GLY A 83 -3.52 7.42 -2.95
N ALA A 84 -4.00 6.29 -2.41
CA ALA A 84 -5.01 5.43 -3.04
C ALA A 84 -6.43 5.68 -2.50
N CYS A 85 -6.79 6.94 -2.25
CA CYS A 85 -8.00 7.32 -1.50
C CYS A 85 -9.31 6.83 -2.13
N VAL A 86 -9.39 6.79 -3.47
CA VAL A 86 -10.58 6.28 -4.18
C VAL A 86 -10.77 4.78 -4.00
N ASN A 87 -9.72 4.07 -3.57
CA ASN A 87 -9.67 2.64 -3.29
C ASN A 87 -9.66 2.30 -1.79
N ALA A 88 -10.06 3.25 -0.94
CA ALA A 88 -10.16 3.04 0.50
C ALA A 88 -11.14 1.91 0.91
N PRO A 89 -10.86 1.18 2.01
CA PRO A 89 -9.62 1.22 2.81
C PRO A 89 -8.52 0.35 2.15
N MET A 90 -7.27 0.72 2.39
CA MET A 90 -6.12 0.06 1.76
C MET A 90 -4.95 -0.12 2.74
N MET A 91 -4.13 -1.12 2.47
CA MET A 91 -2.85 -1.35 3.13
C MET A 91 -1.78 -1.67 2.08
N GLN A 92 -0.55 -1.30 2.36
CA GLN A 92 0.61 -1.67 1.58
C GLN A 92 1.37 -2.76 2.31
N ILE A 93 1.77 -3.83 1.62
CA ILE A 93 2.69 -4.83 2.17
C ILE A 93 3.95 -4.81 1.32
N ASN A 94 5.07 -4.39 1.91
CA ASN A 94 6.29 -4.04 1.20
C ASN A 94 5.99 -2.99 0.11
N ASP A 95 5.98 -3.39 -1.17
CA ASP A 95 5.71 -2.49 -2.31
C ASP A 95 4.31 -2.70 -2.92
N ASP A 96 3.60 -3.76 -2.51
CA ASP A 96 2.34 -4.16 -3.13
C ASP A 96 1.15 -3.50 -2.41
N TYR A 97 0.31 -2.81 -3.18
CA TYR A 97 -0.92 -2.19 -2.67
C TYR A 97 -2.05 -3.21 -2.64
N TYR A 98 -2.78 -3.26 -1.54
CA TYR A 98 -4.00 -4.04 -1.40
C TYR A 98 -5.12 -3.10 -0.99
N GLU A 99 -6.15 -3.03 -1.81
CA GLU A 99 -7.16 -1.97 -1.74
C GLU A 99 -8.58 -2.54 -1.71
N ASP A 100 -9.59 -1.71 -1.46
CA ASP A 100 -10.98 -2.15 -1.23
C ASP A 100 -11.08 -3.27 -0.19
N LEU A 101 -10.30 -3.16 0.87
CA LEU A 101 -10.17 -4.25 1.83
C LEU A 101 -11.42 -4.40 2.69
N THR A 102 -11.75 -5.66 2.95
CA THR A 102 -12.64 -6.09 4.02
C THR A 102 -11.81 -6.76 5.13
N ALA A 103 -12.43 -7.01 6.28
CA ALA A 103 -11.76 -7.75 7.35
C ALA A 103 -11.40 -9.18 6.90
N GLU A 104 -12.29 -9.80 6.12
CA GLU A 104 -12.12 -11.14 5.55
C GLU A 104 -10.98 -11.18 4.55
N ASP A 105 -10.92 -10.20 3.63
CA ASP A 105 -9.83 -10.09 2.64
C ASP A 105 -8.47 -9.90 3.32
N THR A 106 -8.43 -9.09 4.37
CA THR A 106 -7.22 -8.84 5.14
C THR A 106 -6.69 -10.14 5.75
N VAL A 107 -7.56 -10.93 6.39
CA VAL A 107 -7.17 -12.22 6.96
C VAL A 107 -6.71 -13.19 5.88
N ARG A 108 -7.44 -13.26 4.75
CA ARG A 108 -7.11 -14.10 3.60
C ARG A 108 -5.72 -13.76 3.03
N ILE A 109 -5.43 -12.48 2.81
CA ILE A 109 -4.12 -12.01 2.31
C ILE A 109 -2.99 -12.46 3.23
N LEU A 110 -3.15 -12.31 4.54
CA LEU A 110 -2.13 -12.72 5.50
C LEU A 110 -1.91 -14.24 5.51
N ASP A 111 -2.99 -15.03 5.41
CA ASP A 111 -2.89 -16.49 5.35
C ASP A 111 -2.23 -16.97 4.05
N GLU A 112 -2.54 -16.32 2.92
CA GLU A 112 -1.88 -16.59 1.64
C GLU A 112 -0.37 -16.27 1.71
N ILE A 113 0.00 -15.13 2.29
CA ILE A 113 1.41 -14.74 2.49
C ILE A 113 2.14 -15.72 3.41
N LYS A 114 1.51 -16.15 4.51
CA LYS A 114 2.05 -17.18 5.40
C LYS A 114 2.24 -18.52 4.70
N ALA A 115 1.35 -18.87 3.78
CA ALA A 115 1.47 -20.06 2.93
C ALA A 115 2.51 -19.92 1.81
N GLY A 116 3.23 -18.79 1.74
CA GLY A 116 4.26 -18.53 0.73
C GLY A 116 3.71 -18.14 -0.64
N LYS A 117 2.41 -17.86 -0.74
CA LYS A 117 1.79 -17.33 -1.96
C LYS A 117 1.96 -15.81 -2.01
N LYS A 118 1.94 -15.26 -3.22
CA LYS A 118 1.87 -13.81 -3.44
C LYS A 118 0.44 -13.44 -3.82
N PRO A 119 -0.35 -12.80 -2.93
CA PRO A 119 -1.69 -12.35 -3.25
C PRO A 119 -1.65 -11.31 -4.37
N LYS A 120 -2.75 -11.18 -5.13
CA LYS A 120 -2.81 -10.23 -6.24
C LYS A 120 -2.89 -8.79 -5.70
N PRO A 121 -1.97 -7.88 -6.06
CA PRO A 121 -2.07 -6.47 -5.70
C PRO A 121 -3.21 -5.78 -6.44
N GLY A 122 -3.72 -4.71 -5.82
CA GLY A 122 -4.84 -3.89 -6.29
C GLY A 122 -6.12 -4.09 -5.48
N PRO A 123 -7.27 -3.65 -6.02
CA PRO A 123 -8.58 -3.80 -5.41
C PRO A 123 -8.96 -5.26 -5.17
N GLN A 124 -9.44 -5.56 -3.95
CA GLN A 124 -9.86 -6.91 -3.55
C GLN A 124 -11.36 -7.17 -3.70
N SER A 125 -12.10 -6.24 -4.31
CA SER A 125 -13.56 -6.29 -4.46
C SER A 125 -14.16 -7.49 -5.25
N GLY A 126 -13.36 -8.50 -5.60
CA GLY A 126 -13.81 -9.80 -6.12
C GLY A 126 -14.03 -9.85 -7.64
N GLN A 127 -14.48 -11.01 -8.15
CA GLN A 127 -14.93 -11.17 -9.54
C GLN A 127 -16.21 -10.36 -9.76
N GLY A 128 -16.18 -9.42 -10.70
CA GLY A 128 -17.26 -8.44 -10.91
C GLY A 128 -17.11 -7.16 -10.08
N GLY A 129 -16.07 -7.08 -9.24
CA GLY A 129 -15.61 -5.84 -8.65
C GLY A 129 -14.82 -4.98 -9.64
N ARG A 130 -14.27 -3.86 -9.17
CA ARG A 130 -13.41 -2.99 -9.98
C ARG A 130 -11.99 -3.52 -10.07
N PHE A 131 -11.32 -3.24 -11.18
CA PHE A 131 -9.96 -3.62 -11.50
C PHE A 131 -8.92 -2.62 -10.98
N ALA A 132 -9.18 -1.32 -11.10
CA ALA A 132 -8.32 -0.24 -10.63
C ALA A 132 -9.19 0.80 -9.91
N SER A 133 -9.29 2.01 -10.46
CA SER A 133 -10.01 3.13 -9.85
C SER A 133 -11.37 3.43 -10.48
N GLU A 134 -11.88 2.56 -11.36
CA GLU A 134 -13.17 2.78 -12.00
C GLU A 134 -14.34 2.67 -11.01
N PRO A 135 -15.51 3.24 -11.33
CA PRO A 135 -16.68 3.11 -10.48
C PRO A 135 -17.11 1.64 -10.36
N LYS A 136 -17.46 1.21 -9.15
CA LYS A 136 -17.94 -0.16 -8.87
C LYS A 136 -19.21 -0.54 -9.65
N GLY A 137 -20.01 0.45 -10.06
CA GLY A 137 -21.22 0.26 -10.87
C GLY A 137 -20.98 0.14 -12.38
N GLY A 138 -19.73 0.11 -12.83
CA GLY A 138 -19.37 0.07 -14.25
C GLY A 138 -18.79 1.38 -14.78
N LEU A 139 -18.23 1.34 -15.99
CA LEU A 139 -17.56 2.48 -16.61
C LEU A 139 -18.57 3.58 -16.97
N THR A 140 -18.46 4.73 -16.32
CA THR A 140 -19.25 5.94 -16.63
C THR A 140 -18.50 6.93 -17.53
N SER A 141 -17.21 6.72 -17.73
CA SER A 141 -16.33 7.53 -18.56
C SER A 141 -15.39 6.62 -19.36
N LEU A 142 -14.78 7.17 -20.42
CA LEU A 142 -13.90 6.42 -21.34
C LEU A 142 -14.58 5.15 -21.91
N THR A 143 -15.89 5.23 -22.16
CA THR A 143 -16.68 4.12 -22.72
C THR A 143 -16.49 3.94 -24.22
N THR A 144 -15.87 4.91 -24.89
CA THR A 144 -15.56 4.85 -26.33
C THR A 144 -14.09 4.56 -26.55
N GLU A 145 -13.76 4.00 -27.71
CA GLU A 145 -12.36 3.85 -28.12
C GLU A 145 -11.60 5.17 -28.08
N PRO A 146 -10.31 5.14 -27.69
CA PRO A 146 -9.47 6.32 -27.63
C PRO A 146 -9.33 6.93 -29.02
N LYS A 147 -9.19 8.26 -29.06
CA LYS A 147 -8.91 8.95 -30.32
C LYS A 147 -7.51 8.58 -30.79
N GLY A 148 -7.43 8.07 -32.02
CA GLY A 148 -6.17 7.64 -32.63
C GLY A 148 -5.20 8.80 -32.93
N PRO A 149 -3.99 8.48 -33.42
CA PRO A 149 -3.02 9.48 -33.82
C PRO A 149 -3.58 10.40 -34.91
N GLY A 150 -3.21 11.69 -34.88
CA GLY A 150 -3.75 12.67 -35.83
C GLY A 150 -5.03 13.38 -35.36
N PHE A 151 -5.69 12.90 -34.30
CA PHE A 151 -6.86 13.58 -33.76
C PHE A 151 -6.50 14.97 -33.21
N LYS A 152 -7.09 16.02 -33.80
CA LYS A 152 -6.79 17.44 -33.52
C LYS A 152 -5.35 17.86 -33.84
N VAL A 153 -4.61 17.11 -34.64
CA VAL A 153 -3.36 17.61 -35.21
C VAL A 153 -3.72 18.74 -36.17
N ARG A 154 -2.95 19.83 -36.11
CA ARG A 154 -3.15 20.97 -36.99
C ARG A 154 -2.93 20.52 -38.44
N SER A 155 -3.68 21.10 -39.36
CA SER A 155 -3.61 20.78 -40.78
C SER A 155 -2.33 21.28 -41.48
N ASP A 156 -1.47 22.01 -40.78
CA ASP A 156 -0.25 22.64 -41.30
C ASP A 156 1.06 21.89 -40.93
N LEU A 157 0.94 20.69 -40.35
CA LEU A 157 2.05 19.76 -40.07
C LEU A 157 2.08 18.65 -41.12
#